data_AF-A0A399F2Q9-F1
#
_entry.id   AF-A0A399F2Q9-F1
#
_cell.length_a   1.000
_cell.length_b   1.000
_cell.length_c   1.000
_cell.angle_alpha   90.00
_cell.angle_beta   90.00
_cell.angle_gamma   90.00
#
_symmetry.space_group_name_H-M   'P 1'
#
loop_
_entity.id
_entity.type
_entity.pdbx_description
1 polymer ?
#
loop_
_entity_poly.entity_id
_entity_poly.type
_entity_poly.pdbx_seq_one_letter_code
_entity_poly.pdbx_strand_id
1 'polypeptide(L)'
;MVGKSTQAAGLASDYLAAHAEVLERLPERFQLVGVDLDEPQALLAALQQPLDPAEGPAVYALVRGERLVALLTPGGGLGVEEAA
;
A
#
# COMPACT_ATOMS: atom_id res chain seq x y z
N MET A 1 21.28 -0.86 -4.73
CA MET A 1 20.17 -0.02 -5.22
C MET A 1 18.94 -0.47 -4.44
N VAL A 2 18.70 0.14 -3.28
CA VAL A 2 17.55 -0.23 -2.42
C VAL A 2 16.36 0.51 -3.00
N GLY A 3 15.48 -0.25 -3.66
CA GLY A 3 14.41 0.29 -4.51
C GLY A 3 13.36 1.06 -3.71
N LYS A 4 12.87 2.16 -4.26
CA LYS A 4 11.83 3.04 -3.70
C LYS A 4 10.52 2.33 -3.32
N SER A 5 10.24 1.13 -3.85
CA SER A 5 9.17 0.25 -3.35
C SER A 5 9.25 -0.02 -1.84
N THR A 6 10.45 0.00 -1.26
CA THR A 6 10.66 -0.17 0.18
C THR A 6 10.12 1.01 0.99
N GLN A 7 10.15 2.23 0.45
CA GLN A 7 9.69 3.44 1.15
C GLN A 7 8.17 3.49 1.23
N ALA A 8 7.48 3.18 0.12
CA ALA A 8 6.02 3.16 0.07
C ALA A 8 5.42 2.08 1.01
N ALA A 9 6.04 0.90 1.06
CA ALA A 9 5.67 -0.15 2.00
C ALA A 9 5.95 0.26 3.47
N GLY A 10 7.06 0.98 3.71
CA GLY A 10 7.38 1.54 5.02
C GLY A 10 6.33 2.54 5.52
N LEU A 11 6.00 3.55 4.70
CA LEU A 11 4.99 4.57 5.04
C LEU A 11 3.62 3.95 5.34
N ALA A 12 3.22 2.93 4.56
CA ALA A 12 1.98 2.22 4.83
C ALA A 12 2.04 1.36 6.10
N SER A 13 3.19 0.74 6.39
CA SER A 13 3.36 -0.02 7.64
C SER A 13 3.26 0.90 8.86
N ASP A 14 3.91 2.07 8.81
CA ASP A 14 3.85 3.08 9.88
C ASP A 14 2.42 3.61 10.05
N TYR A 15 1.72 3.88 8.95
CA TYR A 15 0.32 4.31 8.99
C TYR A 15 -0.59 3.26 9.63
N LEU A 16 -0.47 1.99 9.23
CA LEU A 16 -1.27 0.89 9.76
C LEU A 16 -0.98 0.62 11.24
N ALA A 17 0.26 0.82 11.69
CA ALA A 17 0.61 0.74 13.10
C ALA A 17 -0.03 1.87 13.93
N ALA A 18 -0.21 3.05 13.33
CA ALA A 18 -0.83 4.19 13.99
C ALA A 18 -2.38 4.17 13.94
N HIS A 19 -2.99 3.45 12.99
CA HIS A 19 -4.44 3.44 12.74
C HIS A 19 -4.98 2.01 12.74
N ALA A 20 -5.15 1.45 13.94
CA ALA A 20 -5.61 0.07 14.13
C ALA A 20 -7.00 -0.17 13.50
N GLU A 21 -7.86 0.83 13.49
CA GLU A 21 -9.19 0.79 12.86
C GLU A 21 -9.14 0.59 11.34
N VAL A 22 -8.04 1.00 10.70
CA VAL A 22 -7.83 0.74 9.26
C VAL A 22 -7.33 -0.69 9.06
N LEU A 23 -6.44 -1.16 9.93
CA LEU A 23 -5.94 -2.53 9.89
C LEU A 23 -7.07 -3.56 10.05
N GLU A 24 -8.05 -3.29 10.92
CA GLU A 24 -9.24 -4.14 11.10
C GLU A 24 -10.13 -4.25 9.85
N ARG A 25 -10.02 -3.29 8.92
CA ARG A 25 -10.76 -3.29 7.66
C ARG A 25 -10.00 -3.97 6.52
N LEU A 26 -8.72 -4.28 6.73
CA LEU A 26 -7.92 -5.03 5.77
C LEU A 26 -8.23 -6.52 5.85
N PRO A 27 -7.91 -7.28 4.78
CA PRO A 27 -7.94 -8.74 4.85
C PRO A 27 -7.06 -9.25 6.00
N GLU A 28 -7.46 -10.33 6.66
CA GLU A 28 -6.69 -10.94 7.77
C GLU A 28 -5.25 -11.29 7.36
N ARG A 29 -5.06 -11.64 6.09
CA ARG A 29 -3.75 -11.87 5.47
C ARG A 29 -3.69 -11.12 4.15
N PHE A 30 -2.61 -10.38 3.92
CA PHE A 30 -2.41 -9.63 2.69
C PHE A 30 -0.93 -9.41 2.38
N GLN A 31 -0.65 -9.12 1.12
CA GLN A 31 0.65 -8.65 0.65
C GLN A 31 0.61 -7.14 0.43
N LEU A 32 1.47 -6.39 1.11
CA LEU A 32 1.55 -4.94 0.96
C LEU A 32 2.41 -4.58 -0.25
N VAL A 33 1.84 -3.80 -1.17
CA VAL A 33 2.49 -3.41 -2.43
C VAL A 33 2.59 -1.90 -2.51
N GLY A 34 3.81 -1.37 -2.44
CA GLY A 34 4.05 0.07 -2.52
C GLY A 34 4.00 0.59 -3.96
N VAL A 35 3.25 1.67 -4.19
CA VAL A 35 3.11 2.34 -5.49
C VAL A 35 3.37 3.84 -5.34
N ASP A 36 4.47 4.32 -5.92
CA ASP A 36 4.75 5.75 -6.01
C ASP A 36 3.98 6.36 -7.20
N LEU A 37 3.04 7.25 -6.90
CA LEU A 37 2.20 7.93 -7.89
C LEU A 37 2.94 9.01 -8.68
N ASP A 38 4.13 9.44 -8.24
CA ASP A 38 4.98 10.35 -8.99
C ASP A 38 5.82 9.62 -10.07
N GLU A 39 5.83 8.28 -10.01
CA GLU A 39 6.51 7.41 -10.97
C GLU A 39 5.47 6.56 -11.74
N PRO A 40 5.05 6.96 -12.96
CA PRO A 40 4.03 6.24 -13.72
C PRO A 40 4.37 4.76 -13.96
N GLN A 41 5.67 4.41 -14.01
CA GLN A 41 6.12 3.05 -14.22
C GLN A 41 5.98 2.18 -12.96
N ALA A 42 5.93 2.78 -11.77
CA ALA A 42 5.79 2.07 -10.50
C ALA A 42 4.45 1.35 -10.41
N LEU A 43 3.36 1.96 -10.89
CA LEU A 43 2.06 1.30 -10.95
C LEU A 43 2.11 0.07 -11.86
N LEU A 44 2.71 0.20 -13.05
CA LEU A 44 2.82 -0.93 -13.97
C LEU A 44 3.66 -2.05 -13.37
N ALA A 45 4.78 -1.72 -12.73
CA ALA A 45 5.64 -2.68 -12.05
C ALA A 45 4.91 -3.39 -10.90
N ALA A 46 4.13 -2.66 -10.09
CA ALA A 46 3.33 -3.21 -9.00
C ALA A 46 2.23 -4.17 -9.50
N LEU A 47 1.62 -3.88 -10.65
CA LEU A 47 0.61 -4.76 -11.26
C LEU A 47 1.21 -6.01 -11.90
N GLN A 48 2.48 -5.95 -12.31
CA GLN A 48 3.20 -7.09 -12.91
C GLN A 48 3.94 -7.94 -11.89
N GLN A 49 4.02 -7.51 -10.62
CA GLN A 49 4.73 -8.28 -9.61
C GLN A 49 4.01 -9.62 -9.37
N PRO A 50 4.76 -10.73 -9.26
CA PRO A 50 4.18 -12.00 -8.84
C PRO A 50 3.69 -11.87 -7.40
N LEU A 51 2.45 -12.30 -7.16
CA LEU A 51 1.85 -12.36 -5.82
C LEU A 51 1.78 -13.82 -5.38
N ASP A 52 2.09 -14.08 -4.10
CA ASP A 52 1.89 -15.40 -3.51
C ASP A 52 0.44 -15.57 -3.03
N PRO A 53 -0.36 -16.47 -3.63
CA PRO A 53 -1.73 -16.69 -3.17
C PRO A 53 -1.82 -17.15 -1.70
N ALA A 54 -0.76 -17.77 -1.16
CA ALA A 54 -0.72 -18.24 0.22
C ALA A 54 -0.58 -17.09 1.23
N GLU A 55 -0.07 -15.92 0.81
CA GLU A 55 0.05 -14.72 1.65
C GLU A 55 -1.20 -13.83 1.62
N GLY A 56 -2.15 -14.14 0.74
CA GLY A 56 -3.41 -13.41 0.60
C GLY A 56 -3.39 -12.37 -0.52
N PRO A 57 -4.48 -11.59 -0.67
CA PRO A 57 -4.59 -10.58 -1.72
C PRO A 57 -3.56 -9.45 -1.57
N ALA A 58 -3.30 -8.75 -2.68
CA ALA A 58 -2.53 -7.51 -2.63
C ALA A 58 -3.35 -6.36 -2.03
N VAL A 59 -2.69 -5.58 -1.17
CA VAL A 59 -3.13 -4.26 -0.71
C VAL A 59 -2.13 -3.25 -1.24
N TYR A 60 -2.58 -2.34 -2.09
CA TYR A 60 -1.70 -1.35 -2.73
C TYR A 60 -1.65 -0.08 -1.88
N ALA A 61 -0.46 0.27 -1.43
CA ALA A 61 -0.16 1.53 -0.77
C ALA A 61 0.21 2.58 -1.81
N LEU A 62 -0.72 3.49 -2.08
CA LEU A 62 -0.49 4.59 -3.00
C LEU A 62 0.18 5.73 -2.25
N VAL A 63 1.40 6.10 -2.64
CA VAL A 63 2.14 7.21 -2.06
C VAL A 63 2.39 8.29 -3.09
N ARG A 64 2.55 9.53 -2.62
CA ARG A 64 3.01 10.67 -3.43
C ARG A 64 4.01 11.45 -2.60
N GLY A 65 5.25 11.54 -3.06
CA GLY A 65 6.38 11.97 -2.23
C GLY A 65 6.47 11.13 -0.94
N GLU A 66 6.47 11.81 0.21
CA GLU A 66 6.58 11.18 1.54
C GLU A 66 5.22 10.91 2.21
N ARG A 67 4.12 10.97 1.45
CA ARG A 67 2.76 10.83 2.00
C ARG A 67 2.07 9.60 1.46
N LEU A 68 1.41 8.87 2.35
CA LEU A 68 0.42 7.86 1.98
C LEU A 68 -0.88 8.56 1.58
N VAL A 69 -1.32 8.32 0.35
CA VAL A 69 -2.52 8.94 -0.23
C VAL A 69 -3.75 8.05 -0.04
N ALA A 70 -3.58 6.74 -0.27
CA ALA A 70 -4.67 5.78 -0.18
C ALA A 70 -4.14 4.35 0.00
N LEU A 71 -4.98 3.48 0.53
CA LEU A 71 -4.82 2.04 0.43
C LEU A 71 -5.89 1.48 -0.51
N LEU A 72 -5.49 0.73 -1.53
CA LEU A 72 -6.44 0.00 -2.38
C LEU A 72 -6.47 -1.46 -1.99
N THR A 73 -7.67 -1.94 -1.69
CA THR A 73 -7.95 -3.34 -1.36
C THR A 73 -8.84 -3.97 -2.44
N PRO A 74 -8.94 -5.30 -2.50
CA PRO A 74 -9.92 -5.96 -3.39
C PRO A 74 -11.38 -5.56 -3.08
N GLY A 75 -11.67 -5.15 -1.85
CA GLY A 75 -13.00 -4.68 -1.43
C GLY A 75 -13.28 -3.21 -1.79
N GLY A 76 -12.30 -2.49 -2.35
CA GLY A 76 -12.40 -1.07 -2.68
C GLY A 76 -11.29 -0.22 -2.06
N GLY A 77 -11.33 1.08 -2.36
CA GLY A 77 -10.39 2.05 -1.81
C GLY A 77 -10.70 2.39 -0.35
N LEU A 78 -9.67 2.35 0.49
CA LEU A 78 -9.68 2.94 1.82
C LEU A 78 -8.99 4.31 1.71
N GLY A 79 -9.79 5.37 1.83
CA GLY A 79 -9.26 6.71 1.97
C GLY A 79 -8.41 6.81 3.23
N VAL A 80 -7.24 7.41 3.10
CA VAL A 80 -6.36 7.75 4.20
C VAL A 80 -6.71 9.20 4.52
N GLU A 81 -7.60 9.43 5.49
CA GLU A 81 -7.91 10.80 5.93
C GLU A 81 -6.68 11.33 6.68
N GLU A 82 -5.94 12.27 6.08
CA GLU A 82 -5.12 13.18 6.88
C GLU A 82 -6.09 13.93 7.79
N ALA A 83 -6.03 13.69 9.09
CA ALA A 83 -6.55 14.64 10.07
C ALA A 83 -5.88 15.98 9.77
N ALA A 84 -6.69 16.95 9.33
CA ALA A 84 -6.27 18.32 9.06
C ALA A 84 -5.78 19.03 10.33
#